data_AF-A0A3D0Y9I2-F1
#
_entry.id   AF-A0A3D0Y9I2-F1
#
_cell.length_a   1.000
_cell.length_b   1.000
_cell.length_c   1.000
_cell.angle_alpha   90.00
_cell.angle_beta   90.00
_cell.angle_gamma   90.00
#
_symmetry.space_group_name_H-M   'P 1'
#
loop_
_entity.id
_entity.type
_entity.pdbx_description
1 polymer ?
#
loop_
_entity_poly.entity_id
_entity_poly.type
_entity_poly.pdbx_seq_one_letter_code
_entity_poly.pdbx_strand_id
1 'polypeptide(L)'
;MTNNDSLDWMDYSAAEIINKVVNHKKMTGGAIVLMHTGAKYTGSALDELISKLKEKGYTFTTVEDLIYKDNFTINHEGKQIKKVIKDEGVQVE
;
A
#
# COMPACT_ATOMS: atom_id res chain seq x y z
N MET A 1 1.16 -9.40 6.14
CA MET A 1 0.25 -9.48 4.98
C MET A 1 0.31 -8.13 4.27
N THR A 2 0.56 -8.12 2.97
CA THR A 2 0.56 -6.91 2.12
C THR A 2 -0.53 -7.06 1.06
N ASN A 3 -0.95 -5.94 0.44
CA ASN A 3 -1.99 -5.97 -0.58
C ASN A 3 -1.48 -5.55 -1.97
N ASN A 4 -0.20 -5.18 -2.09
CA ASN A 4 0.51 -4.96 -3.34
C ASN A 4 1.91 -5.59 -3.22
N ASP A 5 2.26 -6.49 -4.13
CA ASP A 5 3.57 -7.15 -4.17
C ASP A 5 4.31 -6.68 -5.42
N SER A 6 5.53 -6.15 -5.24
CA SER A 6 6.37 -5.69 -6.35
C SER A 6 6.83 -6.84 -7.25
N LEU A 7 6.88 -8.07 -6.73
CA LEU A 7 7.49 -9.24 -7.35
C LEU A 7 8.96 -9.01 -7.77
N ASP A 8 9.66 -8.12 -7.08
CA ASP A 8 11.04 -7.72 -7.38
C ASP A 8 12.06 -8.88 -7.31
N TRP A 9 11.75 -9.94 -6.57
CA TRP A 9 12.54 -11.17 -6.50
C TRP A 9 12.58 -11.98 -7.81
N MET A 10 11.75 -11.63 -8.80
CA MET A 10 11.72 -12.25 -10.13
C MET A 10 12.72 -11.65 -11.13
N ASP A 11 13.64 -10.79 -10.67
CA ASP A 11 14.61 -10.08 -11.51
C ASP A 11 13.98 -9.23 -12.64
N TYR A 12 12.76 -8.73 -12.41
CA TYR A 12 12.14 -7.73 -13.28
C TYR A 12 12.97 -6.44 -13.33
N SER A 13 12.99 -5.80 -14.50
CA SER A 13 13.62 -4.49 -14.64
C SER A 13 13.00 -3.45 -13.69
N ALA A 14 13.75 -2.39 -13.38
CA ALA A 14 13.25 -1.30 -12.55
C ALA A 14 11.92 -0.72 -13.09
N ALA A 15 11.80 -0.55 -14.40
CA ALA A 15 10.57 -0.07 -15.05
C ALA A 15 9.38 -1.02 -14.85
N GLU A 16 9.60 -2.34 -14.90
CA GLU A 16 8.55 -3.33 -14.64
C GLU A 16 8.13 -3.34 -13.18
N ILE A 17 9.07 -3.24 -12.23
CA ILE A 17 8.78 -3.10 -10.80
C ILE A 17 7.91 -1.86 -10.54
N ILE A 18 8.33 -0.71 -11.09
CA ILE A 18 7.59 0.55 -10.99
C ILE A 18 6.18 0.40 -11.55
N ASN A 19 6.04 -0.15 -12.76
CA ASN A 19 4.74 -0.32 -13.40
C ASN A 19 3.82 -1.24 -12.58
N LYS A 20 4.36 -2.37 -12.09
CA LYS A 20 3.61 -3.32 -11.24
C LYS A 20 3.07 -2.63 -9.99
N VAL A 21 3.90 -1.86 -9.30
CA VAL A 21 3.49 -1.18 -8.05
C VAL A 21 2.53 -0.02 -8.35
N VAL A 22 2.93 0.93 -9.20
CA VAL A 22 2.23 2.21 -9.42
C VAL A 22 0.86 2.02 -10.07
N ASN A 23 0.71 0.99 -10.90
CA ASN A 23 -0.52 0.70 -11.63
C ASN A 23 -1.29 -0.51 -11.05
N HIS A 24 -0.90 -1.01 -9.87
CA HIS A 24 -1.63 -2.10 -9.22
C HIS A 24 -3.05 -1.66 -8.83
N LYS A 25 -4.06 -2.48 -9.12
CA LYS A 25 -5.47 -2.19 -8.80
C LYS A 25 -5.76 -1.98 -7.31
N LYS A 26 -4.90 -2.48 -6.42
CA LYS A 26 -5.01 -2.32 -4.96
C LYS A 26 -4.24 -1.10 -4.42
N MET A 27 -3.61 -0.31 -5.28
CA MET A 27 -3.14 1.03 -4.91
C MET A 27 -4.35 1.92 -4.67
N THR A 28 -4.79 1.93 -3.42
CA THR A 28 -5.84 2.77 -2.86
C THR A 28 -5.36 3.29 -1.51
N GLY A 29 -6.12 4.17 -0.85
CA GLY A 29 -5.78 4.67 0.48
C GLY A 29 -5.50 3.53 1.46
N GLY A 30 -4.29 3.55 2.03
CA GLY A 30 -3.79 2.52 2.97
C GLY A 30 -3.19 1.26 2.33
N ALA A 31 -2.76 1.31 1.06
CA ALA A 31 -2.00 0.22 0.46
C ALA A 31 -0.63 0.02 1.16
N ILE A 32 -0.25 -1.24 1.35
CA ILE A 32 1.06 -1.66 1.85
C ILE A 32 1.76 -2.41 0.72
N VAL A 33 2.88 -1.86 0.26
CA VAL A 33 3.70 -2.43 -0.81
C VAL A 33 4.80 -3.31 -0.22
N LEU A 34 4.86 -4.58 -0.65
CA LEU A 34 5.97 -5.48 -0.33
C LEU A 34 7.12 -5.27 -1.31
N MET A 35 8.33 -5.10 -0.79
CA MET A 35 9.58 -5.02 -1.54
C MET A 35 10.71 -5.68 -0.74
N HIS A 36 11.75 -6.17 -1.42
CA HIS A 36 12.93 -6.79 -0.83
C HIS A 36 14.16 -5.90 -1.01
N THR A 37 14.85 -5.60 0.10
CA THR A 37 16.06 -4.75 0.08
C THR A 37 17.25 -5.38 -0.66
N GLY A 38 17.25 -6.70 -0.83
CA GLY A 38 18.30 -7.46 -1.53
C GLY A 38 17.97 -7.82 -2.99
N ALA A 39 16.81 -7.42 -3.52
CA ALA A 39 16.45 -7.72 -4.89
C ALA A 39 17.25 -6.86 -5.89
N LYS A 40 17.64 -7.47 -7.01
CA LYS A 40 18.62 -6.95 -7.97
C LYS A 40 18.37 -5.53 -8.45
N TYR A 41 17.10 -5.18 -8.68
CA TYR A 41 16.70 -3.90 -9.27
C TYR A 41 15.87 -3.00 -8.35
N THR A 42 15.60 -3.41 -7.10
CA THR A 42 14.77 -2.63 -6.16
C THR A 42 15.39 -1.29 -5.82
N GLY A 43 16.70 -1.25 -5.57
CA GLY A 43 17.41 0.02 -5.31
C GLY A 43 17.28 1.00 -6.47
N SER A 44 17.46 0.53 -7.71
CA SER A 44 17.37 1.36 -8.92
C SER A 44 15.94 1.83 -9.23
N ALA A 45 14.91 1.12 -8.76
CA ALA A 45 13.51 1.47 -8.96
C ALA A 45 12.99 2.51 -7.94
N LEU A 46 13.63 2.62 -6.77
CA LEU A 46 13.05 3.25 -5.59
C LEU A 46 12.73 4.74 -5.76
N ASP A 47 13.66 5.52 -6.30
CA ASP A 47 13.50 6.98 -6.43
C ASP A 47 12.35 7.36 -7.37
N GLU A 48 12.26 6.71 -8.53
CA GLU A 48 11.19 6.94 -9.49
C GLU A 48 9.85 6.41 -8.96
N LEU A 49 9.86 5.25 -8.28
CA LEU A 49 8.66 4.68 -7.65
C LEU A 49 8.06 5.65 -6.62
N ILE A 50 8.88 6.18 -5.72
CA ILE A 50 8.45 7.15 -4.71
C ILE A 50 7.91 8.42 -5.38
N SER A 51 8.60 8.92 -6.39
CA SER A 51 8.20 10.15 -7.11
C SER A 51 6.84 10.00 -7.78
N LYS A 52 6.62 8.92 -8.55
CA LYS A 52 5.33 8.67 -9.20
C LYS A 52 4.18 8.47 -8.21
N LEU A 53 4.44 7.82 -7.07
CA LEU A 53 3.41 7.65 -6.05
C LEU A 53 3.04 9.00 -5.41
N LYS A 54 4.01 9.87 -5.13
CA LYS A 54 3.74 11.23 -4.67
C LYS A 54 2.97 12.06 -5.70
N GLU A 55 3.34 11.97 -6.99
CA GLU A 55 2.61 12.64 -8.08
C GLU A 55 1.15 12.18 -8.20
N LYS A 56 0.86 10.92 -7.86
CA LYS A 56 -0.51 10.37 -7.78
C LYS A 56 -1.25 10.74 -6.48
N GLY A 57 -0.66 11.58 -5.63
CA GLY A 57 -1.28 12.06 -4.40
C GLY A 57 -1.10 11.17 -3.18
N TYR A 58 -0.23 10.15 -3.24
CA TYR A 58 0.05 9.30 -2.07
C TYR A 58 1.04 9.96 -1.12
N THR A 59 0.83 9.75 0.18
CA THR A 59 1.82 10.00 1.23
C THR A 59 2.42 8.68 1.71
N PHE A 60 3.64 8.75 2.24
CA PHE A 60 4.32 7.61 2.84
C PHE A 60 4.31 7.77 4.36
N THR A 61 4.05 6.67 5.05
CA THR A 61 3.98 6.62 6.50
C THR A 61 4.44 5.24 6.98
N THR A 62 4.56 5.04 8.28
CA THR A 62 4.95 3.75 8.83
C THR A 62 3.74 2.81 8.92
N VAL A 63 3.98 1.51 9.10
CA VAL A 63 2.88 0.56 9.35
C VAL A 63 2.17 0.88 10.66
N GLU A 64 2.89 1.38 11.67
CA GLU A 64 2.30 1.78 12.95
C GLU A 64 1.25 2.89 12.78
N ASP A 65 1.58 3.92 12.00
CA ASP A 65 0.68 5.05 11.72
C ASP A 65 -0.56 4.65 10.92
N LEU A 66 -0.48 3.54 10.17
CA LEU A 66 -1.58 3.04 9.34
C LEU A 66 -2.58 2.17 10.12
N ILE A 67 -2.15 1.55 11.24
CA ILE A 67 -2.97 0.58 11.98
C ILE A 67 -3.94 1.30 12.93
N TYR A 68 -5.23 1.05 12.73
CA TYR A 68 -6.24 1.38 13.73
C TYR A 68 -6.14 0.40 14.90
N LYS A 69 -6.00 0.92 16.12
CA LYS A 69 -5.92 0.10 17.34
C LYS A 69 -7.31 -0.33 17.84
N ASP A 70 -8.34 0.47 17.54
CA ASP A 70 -9.71 0.27 18.02
C ASP A 70 -10.71 0.92 17.05
N ASN A 71 -12.00 0.62 17.21
CA ASN A 71 -13.09 1.13 16.38
C ASN A 71 -12.91 0.88 14.87
N PHE A 72 -12.54 -0.34 14.48
CA PHE A 72 -12.47 -0.76 13.08
C PHE A 72 -13.17 -2.11 12.86
N THR A 73 -13.46 -2.43 11.60
CA THR A 73 -13.72 -3.78 11.11
C THR A 73 -12.66 -4.18 10.10
N ILE A 74 -12.53 -5.48 9.82
CA ILE A 74 -11.65 -5.98 8.75
C ILE A 74 -12.55 -6.54 7.64
N ASN A 75 -12.33 -6.10 6.40
CA ASN A 75 -13.06 -6.64 5.25
C ASN A 75 -12.45 -7.98 4.77
N HIS A 76 -13.07 -8.63 3.78
CA HIS A 76 -12.58 -9.91 3.25
C HIS A 76 -11.18 -9.85 2.58
N GLU A 77 -10.68 -8.65 2.28
CA GLU A 77 -9.32 -8.45 1.77
C GLU A 77 -8.28 -8.22 2.88
N GLY A 78 -8.71 -8.20 4.15
CA GLY A 78 -7.85 -7.92 5.29
C GLY A 78 -7.58 -6.44 5.55
N LYS A 79 -8.28 -5.52 4.87
CA LYS A 79 -8.15 -4.08 5.08
C LYS A 79 -8.95 -3.66 6.31
N GLN A 80 -8.34 -2.86 7.19
CA GLN A 80 -9.08 -2.22 8.27
C GLN A 80 -9.92 -1.06 7.73
N ILE A 81 -11.20 -1.05 8.09
CA ILE A 81 -12.16 0.01 7.79
C ILE A 81 -12.57 0.66 9.12
N LYS A 82 -12.32 1.95 9.25
CA LYS A 82 -12.65 2.71 10.45
C LYS A 82 -14.18 2.73 10.62
N LYS A 83 -14.66 2.37 11.80
CA LYS A 83 -16.08 2.53 12.16
C LYS A 83 -16.33 4.01 12.43
N VAL A 84 -17.33 4.58 11.76
CA VAL A 84 -17.81 5.92 12.09
C VAL A 84 -18.97 5.75 13.08
N ILE A 85 -18.75 6.18 14.32
CA ILE A 85 -19.81 6.24 15.32
C ILE A 85 -20.53 7.57 15.09
N LYS A 86 -21.74 7.52 14.53
CA LYS A 86 -22.68 8.66 14.53
C LYS A 86 -23.72 8.39 15.63
N ASP A 87 -24.20 9.43 16.30
CA ASP A 87 -25.04 9.34 17.51
C ASP A 87 -26.38 8.56 17.34
N GLU A 88 -26.69 8.09 16.12
CA GLU A 88 -27.90 7.33 15.79
C GLU A 88 -27.64 5.84 15.45
N GLY A 89 -26.44 5.33 15.73
CA GLY A 89 -26.10 3.91 15.52
C GLY A 89 -24.92 3.70 14.59
N VAL A 90 -24.29 2.52 14.69
CA VAL A 90 -23.07 2.19 13.95
C VAL A 90 -23.41 1.94 12.47
N GLN A 91 -22.85 2.76 11.59
CA GLN A 91 -22.81 2.47 10.14
C GLN A 91 -21.36 2.39 9.65
N VAL A 92 -21.13 1.48 8.71
CA VAL A 92 -19.83 1.27 8.05
C VAL A 92 -19.81 2.04 6.73
N GLU A 93 -18.77 2.83 6.48
CA GLU A 93 -18.52 3.57 5.22
C GLU A 93 -17.52 2.81 4.33
#